data_AF-H3NQE7-F1
#
_entry.id   AF-H3NQE7-F1
#
_cell.length_a   1.000
_cell.length_b   1.000
_cell.length_c   1.000
_cell.angle_alpha   90.00
_cell.angle_beta   90.00
_cell.angle_gamma   90.00
#
_symmetry.space_group_name_H-M   'P 1'
#
loop_
_entity.id
_entity.type
_entity.pdbx_description
1 polymer ?
#
loop_
_entity_poly.entity_id
_entity_poly.type
_entity_poly.pdbx_seq_one_letter_code
_entity_poly.pdbx_strand_id
1 'polypeptide(L)'
;MNFNECLNLEIKKCLTLLNDAESIKLIDSNGKLIITKENKMYYVINNEEGKEIRKYIQKKDKKFSKDLATKSYVKKVRKILERKIKVLKDFKKNYDVFEVEKFYNSLPENRRELLDSVKLSYQQCVKEWKNAPYIGLNLYDESKKYVTKNGEHVRSKSEKIIADILHDYGNAYKYECPVHLKNGIYYPDFTILCPYTLKEIYWEHNGLMDNPQYCNNAIKKIKEYENNGIFRGENLIVTFESSDSVLDIEWVDKLIRKYILSPSV
;
A
#
# COMPACT_ATOMS: atom_id res chain seq x y z
N MET A 1 4.10 -1.07 1.57
CA MET A 1 3.15 -1.95 0.87
C MET A 1 1.78 -1.39 1.16
N ASN A 2 1.06 -0.96 0.14
CA ASN A 2 -0.19 -0.23 0.32
C ASN A 2 -1.33 -1.22 0.68
N PHE A 3 -2.38 -0.80 1.40
CA PHE A 3 -3.46 -1.70 1.80
C PHE A 3 -4.11 -2.48 0.64
N ASN A 4 -4.20 -1.88 -0.54
CA ASN A 4 -4.66 -2.58 -1.75
C ASN A 4 -3.70 -3.69 -2.19
N GLU A 5 -2.38 -3.49 -2.09
CA GLU A 5 -1.36 -4.50 -2.31
C GLU A 5 -1.46 -5.62 -1.27
N CYS A 6 -1.62 -5.28 0.01
CA CYS A 6 -1.83 -6.25 1.09
C CYS A 6 -3.08 -7.11 0.82
N LEU A 7 -4.18 -6.49 0.41
CA LEU A 7 -5.42 -7.18 0.06
C LEU A 7 -5.25 -8.08 -1.17
N ASN A 8 -4.55 -7.60 -2.21
CA ASN A 8 -4.23 -8.39 -3.40
C ASN A 8 -3.36 -9.60 -3.06
N LEU A 9 -2.36 -9.43 -2.20
CA LEU A 9 -1.49 -10.52 -1.75
C LEU A 9 -2.28 -11.56 -0.97
N GLU A 10 -3.20 -11.13 -0.10
CA GLU A 10 -4.04 -12.07 0.66
C GLU A 10 -5.01 -12.84 -0.25
N ILE A 11 -5.62 -12.17 -1.23
CA ILE A 11 -6.44 -12.82 -2.26
C ILE A 11 -5.59 -13.82 -3.05
N LYS A 12 -4.39 -13.44 -3.47
CA LYS A 12 -3.46 -14.32 -4.22
C LYS A 12 -3.08 -15.56 -3.41
N LYS A 13 -2.74 -15.40 -2.12
CA LYS A 13 -2.47 -16.53 -1.21
C LYS A 13 -3.66 -17.48 -1.10
N CYS A 14 -4.87 -16.94 -0.94
CA CYS A 14 -6.07 -17.76 -0.87
C CYS A 14 -6.35 -18.52 -2.18
N LEU A 15 -6.12 -17.89 -3.33
CA LEU A 15 -6.26 -18.52 -4.65
C LEU A 15 -5.22 -19.63 -4.86
N THR A 16 -3.97 -19.41 -4.48
CA THR A 16 -2.93 -20.44 -4.54
C THR A 16 -3.31 -21.66 -3.71
N LEU A 17 -3.72 -21.45 -2.44
CA LEU A 17 -4.17 -22.54 -1.59
C LEU A 17 -5.41 -23.26 -2.12
N LEU A 18 -6.30 -22.54 -2.82
CA LEU A 18 -7.48 -23.13 -3.44
C LEU A 18 -7.09 -24.03 -4.61
N ASN A 19 -6.20 -23.57 -5.49
CA ASN A 19 -5.66 -24.36 -6.59
C ASN A 19 -4.92 -25.61 -6.08
N ASP A 20 -4.11 -25.46 -5.03
CA ASP A 20 -3.43 -26.58 -4.39
C ASP A 20 -4.44 -27.61 -3.88
N ALA A 21 -5.51 -27.15 -3.21
CA ALA A 21 -6.58 -28.02 -2.73
C ALA A 21 -7.37 -28.71 -3.85
N GLU A 22 -7.56 -28.06 -5.00
CA GLU A 22 -8.25 -28.61 -6.17
C GLU A 22 -7.41 -29.63 -6.96
N SER A 23 -6.09 -29.51 -6.89
CA SER A 23 -5.16 -30.48 -7.50
C SER A 23 -5.14 -31.84 -6.80
N ILE A 24 -5.62 -31.90 -5.56
CA ILE A 24 -5.63 -33.14 -4.76
C ILE A 24 -6.68 -34.10 -5.32
N LYS A 25 -6.22 -35.23 -5.85
CA LYS A 25 -7.10 -36.31 -6.32
C LYS A 25 -7.91 -36.88 -5.16
N LEU A 26 -9.23 -36.68 -5.20
CA LEU A 26 -10.15 -37.17 -4.17
C LEU A 26 -10.71 -38.54 -4.54
N ILE A 27 -10.99 -39.34 -3.51
CA ILE A 27 -11.74 -40.59 -3.67
C ILE A 27 -13.20 -40.30 -4.07
N ASP A 28 -13.68 -41.03 -5.08
CA ASP A 28 -15.08 -41.04 -5.45
C ASP A 28 -15.85 -41.99 -4.52
N SER A 29 -16.62 -41.41 -3.60
CA SER A 29 -17.25 -42.13 -2.50
C SER A 29 -18.27 -41.23 -1.81
N ASN A 30 -19.47 -41.73 -1.57
CA ASN A 30 -20.52 -40.95 -0.91
C ASN A 30 -20.45 -40.99 0.62
N GLY A 31 -19.49 -41.71 1.20
CA GLY A 31 -19.37 -41.82 2.65
C GLY A 31 -18.39 -40.87 3.30
N LYS A 32 -18.50 -40.78 4.63
CA LYS A 32 -17.66 -39.94 5.50
C LYS A 32 -16.85 -40.80 6.46
N LEU A 33 -15.67 -40.31 6.86
CA LEU A 33 -14.89 -40.88 7.94
C LEU A 33 -15.40 -40.37 9.29
N ILE A 34 -15.67 -41.28 10.23
CA ILE A 34 -15.88 -40.97 11.64
C ILE A 34 -14.81 -41.66 12.47
N ILE A 35 -14.21 -40.91 13.40
CA ILE A 35 -13.27 -41.43 14.40
C ILE A 35 -13.95 -41.31 15.75
N THR A 36 -14.02 -42.42 16.48
CA THR A 36 -14.60 -42.47 17.83
C THR A 36 -13.59 -42.04 18.90
N LYS A 37 -14.05 -41.82 20.13
CA LYS A 37 -13.17 -41.52 21.28
C LYS A 37 -12.12 -42.61 21.54
N GLU A 38 -12.41 -43.85 21.17
CA GLU A 38 -11.50 -45.00 21.28
C GLU A 38 -10.57 -45.16 20.06
N ASN A 39 -10.43 -44.14 19.21
CA ASN A 39 -9.64 -44.17 17.98
C ASN A 39 -10.04 -45.25 16.96
N LYS A 40 -11.27 -45.80 17.05
CA LYS A 40 -11.83 -46.68 16.03
C LYS A 40 -12.37 -45.85 14.87
N MET A 41 -12.02 -46.25 13.64
CA MET A 41 -12.38 -45.57 12.39
C MET A 41 -13.55 -46.28 11.69
N TYR A 42 -14.53 -45.51 11.23
CA TYR A 42 -15.71 -46.01 10.53
C TYR A 42 -15.94 -45.24 9.24
N TYR A 43 -16.30 -45.96 8.18
CA TYR A 43 -16.86 -45.43 6.94
C TYR A 43 -18.38 -45.41 7.05
N VAL A 44 -18.98 -44.23 6.95
CA VAL A 44 -20.42 -44.04 7.13
C VAL A 44 -21.07 -43.60 5.83
N ILE A 45 -22.09 -44.33 5.39
CA ILE A 45 -22.93 -44.03 4.22
C ILE A 45 -24.39 -43.98 4.65
N ASN A 46 -25.20 -43.21 3.93
CA ASN A 46 -26.66 -43.26 4.09
C ASN A 46 -27.22 -44.31 3.13
N ASN A 47 -28.16 -45.14 3.58
CA ASN A 47 -28.93 -46.00 2.69
C ASN A 47 -30.01 -45.20 1.93
N GLU A 48 -30.74 -45.86 1.04
CA GLU A 48 -31.83 -45.26 0.26
C GLU A 48 -32.96 -44.67 1.12
N GLU A 49 -33.10 -45.15 2.36
CA GLU A 49 -34.07 -44.66 3.37
C GLU A 49 -33.49 -43.55 4.28
N GLY A 50 -32.26 -43.08 4.03
CA GLY A 50 -31.60 -42.04 4.82
C GLY A 50 -30.97 -42.49 6.15
N LYS A 51 -31.00 -43.79 6.46
CA LYS A 51 -30.39 -44.40 7.65
C LYS A 51 -28.87 -44.55 7.50
N GLU A 52 -28.12 -44.13 8.52
CA GLU A 52 -26.65 -44.26 8.55
C GLU A 52 -26.22 -45.73 8.73
N ILE A 53 -25.49 -46.26 7.75
CA ILE A 53 -24.78 -47.54 7.82
C ILE A 53 -23.32 -47.26 8.14
N ARG A 54 -22.82 -47.85 9.23
CA ARG A 54 -21.42 -47.73 9.66
C ARG A 54 -20.65 -49.00 9.34
N LYS A 55 -19.58 -48.89 8.55
CA LYS A 55 -18.65 -49.98 8.25
C LYS A 55 -17.32 -49.70 8.95
N TYR A 56 -16.88 -50.62 9.80
CA TYR A 56 -15.58 -50.49 10.48
C TYR A 56 -14.44 -50.55 9.46
N ILE A 57 -13.46 -49.64 9.59
CA ILE A 57 -12.26 -49.61 8.76
C ILE A 57 -11.14 -50.32 9.52
N GLN A 58 -10.60 -51.40 8.96
CA GLN A 58 -9.55 -52.16 9.62
C GLN A 58 -8.22 -51.37 9.62
N LYS A 59 -7.36 -51.61 10.62
CA LYS A 59 -6.05 -50.94 10.74
C LYS A 59 -5.14 -51.09 9.52
N LYS A 60 -5.34 -52.15 8.72
CA LYS A 60 -4.60 -52.41 7.48
C LYS A 60 -5.02 -51.50 6.33
N ASP A 61 -6.23 -50.94 6.36
CA ASP A 61 -6.80 -50.10 5.31
C ASP A 61 -6.44 -48.61 5.50
N LYS A 62 -5.16 -48.34 5.79
CA LYS A 62 -4.64 -46.98 6.05
C LYS A 62 -4.85 -46.04 4.87
N LYS A 63 -4.76 -46.57 3.64
CA LYS A 63 -4.97 -45.77 2.41
C LYS A 63 -6.41 -45.25 2.33
N PHE A 64 -7.39 -46.12 2.51
CA PHE A 64 -8.80 -45.75 2.43
C PHE A 64 -9.22 -44.72 3.50
N SER A 65 -8.79 -44.92 4.75
CA SER A 65 -9.03 -43.94 5.82
C SER A 65 -8.35 -42.59 5.55
N LYS A 66 -7.11 -42.58 5.03
CA LYS A 66 -6.42 -41.36 4.62
C LYS A 66 -7.17 -40.63 3.49
N ASP A 67 -7.64 -41.36 2.48
CA ASP A 67 -8.34 -40.78 1.33
C ASP A 67 -9.68 -40.13 1.75
N LEU A 68 -10.44 -40.78 2.65
CA LEU A 68 -11.66 -40.21 3.22
C LEU A 68 -11.40 -38.98 4.09
N ALA A 69 -10.36 -39.02 4.93
CA ALA A 69 -9.94 -37.89 5.74
C ALA A 69 -9.58 -36.70 4.83
N THR A 70 -8.76 -36.96 3.80
CA THR A 70 -8.31 -35.98 2.81
C THR A 70 -9.52 -35.34 2.10
N LYS A 71 -10.48 -36.14 1.63
CA LYS A 71 -11.71 -35.66 1.01
C LYS A 71 -12.49 -34.69 1.91
N SER A 72 -12.71 -35.06 3.16
CA SER A 72 -13.44 -34.22 4.12
C SER A 72 -12.71 -32.91 4.43
N TYR A 73 -11.38 -32.99 4.56
CA TYR A 73 -10.51 -31.85 4.80
C TYR A 73 -10.53 -30.88 3.62
N VAL A 74 -10.23 -31.35 2.40
CA VAL A 74 -10.22 -30.55 1.18
C VAL A 74 -11.56 -29.86 0.95
N LYS A 75 -12.68 -30.59 1.10
CA LYS A 75 -14.02 -30.01 0.96
C LYS A 75 -14.26 -28.85 1.94
N LYS A 76 -13.81 -28.98 3.18
CA LYS A 76 -13.96 -27.93 4.20
C LYS A 76 -13.04 -26.74 3.92
N VAL A 77 -11.80 -26.99 3.53
CA VAL A 77 -10.81 -25.96 3.16
C VAL A 77 -11.31 -25.14 1.96
N ARG A 78 -11.79 -25.79 0.90
CA ARG A 78 -12.36 -25.11 -0.29
C ARG A 78 -13.46 -24.13 0.11
N LYS A 79 -14.45 -24.59 0.88
CA LYS A 79 -15.56 -23.74 1.35
C LYS A 79 -15.08 -22.53 2.16
N ILE A 80 -14.04 -22.71 3.00
CA ILE A 80 -13.45 -21.60 3.77
C ILE A 80 -12.77 -20.61 2.84
N LEU A 81 -11.95 -21.09 1.89
CA LEU A 81 -11.20 -20.26 0.96
C LEU A 81 -12.12 -19.49 0.01
N GLU A 82 -13.12 -20.16 -0.58
CA GLU A 82 -14.12 -19.54 -1.45
C GLU A 82 -14.86 -18.39 -0.74
N ARG A 83 -15.33 -18.63 0.49
CA ARG A 83 -15.98 -17.60 1.30
C ARG A 83 -15.03 -16.43 1.57
N LYS A 84 -13.78 -16.72 1.94
CA LYS A 84 -12.78 -15.69 2.27
C LYS A 84 -12.45 -14.85 1.03
N ILE A 85 -12.21 -15.48 -0.12
CA ILE A 85 -11.96 -14.80 -1.39
C ILE A 85 -13.13 -13.91 -1.77
N LYS A 86 -14.38 -14.39 -1.62
CA LYS A 86 -15.58 -13.59 -1.88
C LYS A 86 -15.61 -12.32 -1.02
N VAL A 87 -15.46 -12.46 0.30
CA VAL A 87 -15.44 -11.32 1.23
C VAL A 87 -14.37 -10.31 0.86
N LEU A 88 -13.13 -10.77 0.57
CA LEU A 88 -12.03 -9.87 0.22
C LEU A 88 -12.26 -9.15 -1.11
N LYS A 89 -12.82 -9.83 -2.12
CA LYS A 89 -13.16 -9.22 -3.41
C LYS A 89 -14.31 -8.21 -3.29
N ASP A 90 -15.34 -8.55 -2.53
CA ASP A 90 -16.50 -7.67 -2.28
C ASP A 90 -16.05 -6.42 -1.52
N PHE A 91 -15.23 -6.60 -0.48
CA PHE A 91 -14.63 -5.49 0.26
C PHE A 91 -13.78 -4.60 -0.66
N LYS A 92 -12.87 -5.18 -1.46
CA LYS A 92 -12.05 -4.42 -2.42
C LYS A 92 -12.88 -3.59 -3.39
N LYS A 93 -14.01 -4.15 -3.88
CA LYS A 93 -14.87 -3.49 -4.85
C LYS A 93 -15.63 -2.30 -4.25
N ASN A 94 -16.06 -2.43 -3.00
CA ASN A 94 -16.95 -1.48 -2.36
C ASN A 94 -16.22 -0.48 -1.45
N TYR A 95 -14.93 -0.69 -1.19
CA TYR A 95 -14.15 0.20 -0.32
C TYR A 95 -13.63 1.42 -1.10
N ASP A 96 -14.24 2.56 -0.83
CA ASP A 96 -13.82 3.87 -1.34
C ASP A 96 -13.30 4.74 -0.19
N VAL A 97 -11.99 4.99 -0.19
CA VAL A 97 -11.33 5.81 0.84
C VAL A 97 -11.89 7.24 0.87
N PHE A 98 -12.44 7.71 -0.25
CA PHE A 98 -12.98 9.07 -0.39
C PHE A 98 -14.50 9.13 -0.24
N GLU A 99 -15.17 8.06 0.19
CA GLU A 99 -16.64 8.04 0.30
C GLU A 99 -17.19 9.21 1.13
N VAL A 100 -16.59 9.46 2.30
CA VAL A 100 -16.97 10.57 3.19
C VAL A 100 -16.71 11.93 2.54
N GLU A 101 -15.58 12.08 1.84
CA GLU A 101 -15.24 13.33 1.17
C GLU A 101 -16.15 13.60 -0.02
N LYS A 102 -16.46 12.58 -0.82
CA LYS A 102 -17.42 12.67 -1.93
C LYS A 102 -18.79 13.08 -1.44
N PHE A 103 -19.24 12.50 -0.32
CA PHE A 103 -20.48 12.92 0.32
C PHE A 103 -20.41 14.39 0.75
N TYR A 104 -19.36 14.81 1.46
CA TYR A 104 -19.19 16.21 1.88
C TYR A 104 -19.19 17.18 0.69
N ASN A 105 -18.45 16.86 -0.37
CA ASN A 105 -18.35 17.69 -1.58
C ASN A 105 -19.65 17.70 -2.41
N SER A 106 -20.54 16.71 -2.21
CA SER A 106 -21.86 16.70 -2.84
C SER A 106 -22.87 17.66 -2.15
N LEU A 107 -22.53 18.17 -0.97
CA LEU A 107 -23.39 19.11 -0.24
C LEU A 107 -23.29 20.53 -0.85
N PRO A 108 -24.41 21.27 -0.93
CA PRO A 108 -24.40 22.69 -1.28
C PRO A 108 -23.48 23.52 -0.37
N GLU A 109 -22.86 24.56 -0.92
CA GLU A 109 -21.90 25.42 -0.20
C GLU A 109 -22.47 26.01 1.10
N ASN A 110 -23.65 26.61 1.03
CA ASN A 110 -24.35 27.15 2.20
C ASN A 110 -24.60 26.10 3.30
N ARG A 111 -24.73 24.82 2.94
CA ARG A 111 -24.88 23.73 3.92
C ARG A 111 -23.53 23.32 4.49
N ARG A 112 -22.47 23.32 3.69
CA ARG A 112 -21.10 23.02 4.15
C ARG A 112 -20.62 24.03 5.19
N GLU A 113 -20.96 25.32 5.02
CA GLU A 113 -20.61 26.39 5.96
C GLU A 113 -21.27 26.27 7.34
N LEU A 114 -22.41 25.58 7.43
CA LEU A 114 -23.16 25.39 8.67
C LEU A 114 -22.74 24.15 9.46
N LEU A 115 -21.82 23.33 8.93
CA LEU A 115 -21.38 22.11 9.57
C LEU A 115 -20.14 22.38 10.43
N ASP A 116 -20.22 22.04 11.71
CA ASP A 116 -19.03 21.81 12.54
C ASP A 116 -18.28 20.62 11.93
N SER A 117 -17.20 20.90 11.19
CA SER A 117 -16.48 19.86 10.45
C SER A 117 -16.01 18.75 11.40
N VAL A 118 -16.51 17.52 11.21
CA VAL A 118 -16.03 16.33 11.94
C VAL A 118 -14.55 16.04 11.59
N LYS A 119 -14.10 16.54 10.43
CA LYS A 119 -12.73 16.54 9.92
C LYS A 119 -12.66 17.61 8.82
N LEU A 120 -11.57 18.37 8.73
CA LEU A 120 -11.31 19.23 7.57
C LEU A 120 -11.36 18.37 6.29
N SER A 121 -12.00 18.86 5.23
CA SER A 121 -11.95 18.19 3.94
C SER A 121 -10.51 18.14 3.44
N TYR A 122 -10.16 17.17 2.58
CA TYR A 122 -8.80 17.12 1.99
C TYR A 122 -8.44 18.47 1.35
N GLN A 123 -9.38 19.12 0.65
CA GLN A 123 -9.17 20.44 0.07
C GLN A 123 -8.86 21.52 1.11
N GLN A 124 -9.53 21.50 2.27
CA GLN A 124 -9.25 22.42 3.37
C GLN A 124 -7.87 22.13 3.99
N CYS A 125 -7.54 20.86 4.26
CA CYS A 125 -6.22 20.46 4.73
C CYS A 125 -5.12 20.91 3.77
N VAL A 126 -5.29 20.69 2.46
CA VAL A 126 -4.35 21.14 1.43
C VAL A 126 -4.22 22.65 1.43
N LYS A 127 -5.33 23.39 1.53
CA LYS A 127 -5.33 24.85 1.54
C LYS A 127 -4.60 25.40 2.75
N GLU A 128 -4.92 24.91 3.94
CA GLU A 128 -4.26 25.30 5.20
C GLU A 128 -2.78 24.92 5.17
N TRP A 129 -2.46 23.70 4.75
CA TRP A 129 -1.09 23.23 4.67
C TRP A 129 -0.27 24.04 3.67
N LYS A 130 -0.79 24.32 2.45
CA LYS A 130 -0.12 25.18 1.45
C LYS A 130 0.08 26.61 1.96
N ASN A 131 -0.92 27.17 2.63
CA ASN A 131 -0.86 28.55 3.14
C ASN A 131 -0.03 28.70 4.42
N ALA A 132 0.30 27.61 5.11
CA ALA A 132 1.15 27.66 6.29
C ALA A 132 2.54 28.20 5.91
N PRO A 133 2.93 29.38 6.45
CA PRO A 133 4.16 30.04 6.06
C PRO A 133 5.37 29.21 6.48
N TYR A 134 6.39 29.22 5.63
CA TYR A 134 7.68 28.61 5.94
C TYR A 134 8.80 29.43 5.29
N ILE A 135 9.99 29.31 5.85
CA ILE A 135 11.19 29.95 5.30
C ILE A 135 12.00 28.83 4.62
N GLY A 136 12.04 28.86 3.29
CA GLY A 136 12.86 27.92 2.52
C GLY A 136 14.35 28.24 2.60
N LEU A 137 15.18 27.27 2.22
CA LEU A 137 16.63 27.46 2.20
C LEU A 137 17.03 28.52 1.16
N ASN A 138 17.69 29.59 1.61
CA ASN A 138 18.20 30.69 0.77
C ASN A 138 17.19 31.16 -0.31
N LEU A 139 16.21 31.98 0.10
CA LEU A 139 15.22 32.55 -0.82
C LEU A 139 15.83 33.41 -1.95
N TYR A 140 17.03 33.95 -1.75
CA TYR A 140 17.75 34.84 -2.68
C TYR A 140 19.01 34.20 -3.26
N ASP A 141 18.96 32.90 -3.52
CA ASP A 141 20.07 32.15 -4.08
C ASP A 141 20.16 32.34 -5.62
N GLU A 142 21.25 32.93 -6.11
CA GLU A 142 21.52 33.11 -7.55
C GLU A 142 21.56 31.79 -8.34
N SER A 143 21.66 30.64 -7.65
CA SER A 143 21.59 29.32 -8.27
C SER A 143 20.17 28.91 -8.68
N LYS A 144 19.12 29.56 -8.17
CA LYS A 144 17.71 29.23 -8.47
C LYS A 144 17.25 29.81 -9.82
N LYS A 145 17.73 29.19 -10.90
CA LYS A 145 17.57 29.70 -12.28
C LYS A 145 16.36 29.15 -13.04
N TYR A 146 15.75 28.07 -12.55
CA TYR A 146 14.70 27.36 -13.27
C TYR A 146 13.34 27.68 -12.66
N VAL A 147 12.39 28.13 -13.47
CA VAL A 147 11.02 28.44 -13.02
C VAL A 147 10.12 27.21 -13.26
N THR A 148 9.41 26.75 -12.24
CA THR A 148 8.45 25.62 -12.33
C THR A 148 7.09 26.08 -12.87
N LYS A 149 6.19 25.14 -13.18
CA LYS A 149 4.78 25.42 -13.51
C LYS A 149 4.01 26.06 -12.35
N ASN A 150 4.41 25.79 -11.10
CA ASN A 150 3.79 26.37 -9.91
C ASN A 150 4.45 27.70 -9.49
N GLY A 151 5.42 28.20 -10.27
CA GLY A 151 6.04 29.51 -10.14
C GLY A 151 7.23 29.59 -9.19
N GLU A 152 7.68 28.48 -8.60
CA GLU A 152 8.89 28.48 -7.79
C GLU A 152 10.16 28.57 -8.65
N HIS A 153 11.20 29.15 -8.08
CA HIS A 153 12.55 29.13 -8.62
C HIS A 153 13.35 28.01 -7.96
N VAL A 154 13.84 27.04 -8.75
CA VAL A 154 14.55 25.85 -8.29
C VAL A 154 15.99 25.80 -8.79
N ARG A 155 16.85 25.02 -8.12
CA ARG A 155 18.32 25.03 -8.35
C ARG A 155 18.74 24.21 -9.56
N SER A 156 17.98 23.20 -9.95
CA SER A 156 18.35 22.27 -11.03
C SER A 156 17.21 22.00 -12.02
N LYS A 157 17.58 21.51 -13.23
CA LYS A 157 16.62 21.05 -14.23
C LYS A 157 15.82 19.85 -13.72
N SER A 158 16.47 18.97 -12.99
CA SER A 158 15.89 17.76 -12.39
C SER A 158 14.82 18.12 -11.36
N GLU A 159 15.09 19.09 -10.47
CA GLU A 159 14.07 19.64 -9.56
C GLU A 159 12.89 20.24 -10.34
N LYS A 160 13.15 21.01 -11.41
CA LYS A 160 12.07 21.57 -12.24
C LYS A 160 11.19 20.47 -12.83
N ILE A 161 11.79 19.41 -13.36
CA ILE A 161 11.07 18.26 -13.91
C ILE A 161 10.19 17.60 -12.84
N ILE A 162 10.74 17.33 -11.65
CA ILE A 162 9.98 16.72 -10.54
C ILE A 162 8.81 17.64 -10.13
N ALA A 163 9.06 18.94 -9.95
CA ALA A 163 8.06 19.94 -9.59
C ALA A 163 6.93 20.05 -10.63
N ASP A 164 7.29 20.05 -11.92
CA ASP A 164 6.34 20.16 -13.03
C ASP A 164 5.45 18.90 -13.12
N ILE A 165 6.02 17.70 -12.89
CA ILE A 165 5.23 16.46 -12.89
C ILE A 165 4.32 16.39 -11.65
N LEU A 166 4.80 16.77 -10.47
CA LEU A 166 3.97 16.88 -9.26
C LEU A 166 2.79 17.84 -9.49
N HIS A 167 3.05 18.98 -10.15
CA HIS A 167 2.02 19.93 -10.53
C HIS A 167 1.00 19.32 -11.52
N ASP A 168 1.46 18.62 -12.55
CA ASP A 168 0.59 18.01 -13.56
C ASP A 168 -0.35 16.93 -12.98
N TYR A 169 0.10 16.23 -11.93
CA TYR A 169 -0.73 15.31 -11.17
C TYR A 169 -1.65 15.98 -10.14
N GLY A 170 -1.58 17.31 -9.99
CA GLY A 170 -2.35 18.06 -9.00
C GLY A 170 -1.93 17.78 -7.55
N ASN A 171 -0.70 17.30 -7.32
CA ASN A 171 -0.20 17.03 -5.98
C ASN A 171 0.09 18.34 -5.23
N ALA A 172 -0.27 18.39 -3.95
CA ALA A 172 0.10 19.49 -3.08
C ALA A 172 1.53 19.29 -2.57
N TYR A 173 2.43 20.22 -2.91
CA TYR A 173 3.81 20.21 -2.44
C TYR A 173 4.29 21.61 -2.01
N LYS A 174 5.41 21.62 -1.28
CA LYS A 174 6.21 22.79 -0.92
C LYS A 174 7.66 22.52 -1.31
N TYR A 175 8.31 23.50 -1.94
CA TYR A 175 9.72 23.43 -2.32
C TYR A 175 10.61 23.88 -1.15
N GLU A 176 11.63 23.10 -0.81
CA GLU A 176 12.57 23.38 0.29
C GLU A 176 11.92 23.75 1.62
N CYS A 177 10.85 23.05 2.01
CA CYS A 177 10.20 23.27 3.30
C CYS A 177 11.05 22.70 4.44
N PRO A 178 11.38 23.48 5.51
CA PRO A 178 12.21 23.01 6.60
C PRO A 178 11.52 21.90 7.39
N VAL A 179 12.27 20.83 7.65
CA VAL A 179 11.90 19.77 8.59
C VAL A 179 12.80 19.84 9.82
N HIS A 180 12.18 19.88 10.99
CA HIS A 180 12.86 19.98 12.28
C HIS A 180 13.13 18.57 12.81
N LEU A 181 14.37 18.13 12.72
CA LEU A 181 14.83 16.85 13.25
C LEU A 181 15.53 17.07 14.60
N LYS A 182 15.73 16.00 15.37
CA LYS A 182 16.40 16.07 16.69
C LYS A 182 17.78 16.76 16.63
N ASN A 183 18.49 16.60 15.52
CA ASN A 183 19.87 17.04 15.35
C ASN A 183 20.01 18.34 14.53
N GLY A 184 18.91 18.95 14.09
CA GLY A 184 18.94 20.19 13.32
C GLY A 184 17.78 20.36 12.35
N ILE A 185 17.84 21.44 11.58
CA ILE A 185 16.88 21.77 10.53
C ILE A 185 17.43 21.27 9.20
N TYR A 186 16.62 20.48 8.48
CA TYR A 186 16.95 19.97 7.16
C TYR A 186 15.95 20.49 6.14
N TYR A 187 16.38 20.56 4.88
CA TYR A 187 15.57 21.05 3.78
C TYR A 187 15.52 19.96 2.71
N PRO A 188 14.48 19.11 2.70
CA PRO A 188 14.18 18.25 1.56
C PRO A 188 13.81 19.10 0.34
N ASP A 189 14.12 18.63 -0.86
CA ASP A 189 13.80 19.38 -2.09
C ASP A 189 12.31 19.61 -2.23
N PHE A 190 11.51 18.56 -1.95
CA PHE A 190 10.05 18.67 -1.90
C PHE A 190 9.49 18.06 -0.63
N THR A 191 8.52 18.73 -0.03
CA THR A 191 7.61 18.14 0.95
C THR A 191 6.24 18.05 0.29
N ILE A 192 5.61 16.87 0.32
CA ILE A 192 4.40 16.55 -0.42
C ILE A 192 3.34 16.09 0.58
N LEU A 193 2.13 16.66 0.50
CA LEU A 193 1.03 16.21 1.34
C LEU A 193 0.33 15.02 0.66
N CYS A 194 0.35 13.85 1.29
CA CYS A 194 -0.28 12.66 0.75
C CYS A 194 -1.82 12.81 0.75
N PRO A 195 -2.50 12.64 -0.39
CA PRO A 195 -3.96 12.83 -0.47
C PRO A 195 -4.77 11.82 0.35
N TYR A 196 -4.18 10.66 0.65
CA TYR A 196 -4.86 9.58 1.36
C TYR A 196 -4.67 9.63 2.87
N THR A 197 -3.46 9.99 3.31
CA THR A 197 -3.08 9.92 4.72
C THR A 197 -3.02 11.29 5.40
N LEU A 198 -3.01 12.38 4.63
CA LEU A 198 -2.72 13.75 5.09
C LEU A 198 -1.36 13.86 5.82
N LYS A 199 -0.46 12.90 5.60
CA LYS A 199 0.90 12.94 6.13
C LYS A 199 1.85 13.48 5.07
N GLU A 200 2.93 14.10 5.53
CA GLU A 200 4.00 14.58 4.67
C GLU A 200 4.85 13.41 4.17
N ILE A 201 5.15 13.46 2.88
CA ILE A 201 6.14 12.63 2.19
C ILE A 201 7.25 13.58 1.75
N TYR A 202 8.49 13.26 2.10
CA TYR A 202 9.65 14.05 1.73
C TYR A 202 10.30 13.46 0.48
N TRP A 203 10.76 14.32 -0.42
CA TRP A 203 11.52 13.93 -1.61
C TRP A 203 12.87 14.62 -1.60
N GLU A 204 13.94 13.82 -1.66
CA GLU A 204 15.32 14.27 -1.78
C GLU A 204 15.92 13.79 -3.12
N HIS A 205 16.50 14.71 -3.88
CA HIS A 205 17.10 14.49 -5.18
C HIS A 205 18.61 14.79 -5.12
N ASN A 206 19.42 13.75 -5.28
CA ASN A 206 20.86 13.83 -5.13
C ASN A 206 21.56 13.90 -6.48
N GLY A 207 21.78 15.12 -6.99
CA GLY A 207 22.22 15.35 -8.36
C GLY A 207 23.72 15.16 -8.67
N LEU A 208 24.58 15.01 -7.65
CA LEU A 208 26.05 15.06 -7.78
C LEU A 208 26.73 13.83 -7.19
N MET A 209 26.25 12.62 -7.53
CA MET A 209 26.74 11.40 -6.87
C MET A 209 28.17 10.99 -7.23
N ASP A 210 28.75 11.52 -8.31
CA ASP A 210 30.18 11.29 -8.63
C ASP A 210 31.11 12.16 -7.78
N ASN A 211 30.59 13.17 -7.08
CA ASN A 211 31.37 13.96 -6.14
C ASN A 211 31.44 13.24 -4.78
N PRO A 212 32.64 12.77 -4.35
CA PRO A 212 32.74 11.97 -3.13
C PRO A 212 32.31 12.73 -1.86
N GLN A 213 32.59 14.03 -1.78
CA GLN A 213 32.22 14.85 -0.63
C GLN A 213 30.70 15.05 -0.57
N TYR A 214 30.08 15.32 -1.71
CA TYR A 214 28.63 15.42 -1.83
C TYR A 214 27.94 14.11 -1.46
N CYS A 215 28.41 12.99 -2.00
CA CYS A 215 27.87 11.66 -1.72
C CYS A 215 27.93 11.34 -0.21
N ASN A 216 29.06 11.63 0.45
CA ASN A 216 29.18 11.45 1.90
C ASN A 216 28.16 12.30 2.69
N ASN A 217 27.91 13.53 2.26
CA ASN A 217 26.91 14.40 2.89
C ASN A 217 25.48 13.89 2.65
N ALA A 218 25.17 13.44 1.43
CA ALA A 218 23.88 12.84 1.09
C ALA A 218 23.59 11.60 1.94
N ILE A 219 24.58 10.71 2.11
CA ILE A 219 24.45 9.51 2.96
C ILE A 219 24.16 9.90 4.41
N LYS A 220 24.87 10.89 4.96
CA LYS A 220 24.62 11.39 6.31
C LYS A 220 23.21 11.96 6.43
N LYS A 221 22.78 12.80 5.49
CA LYS A 221 21.44 13.41 5.46
C LYS A 221 20.33 12.34 5.45
N ILE A 222 20.46 11.31 4.61
CA ILE A 222 19.51 10.19 4.56
C ILE A 222 19.46 9.43 5.88
N LYS A 223 20.61 9.15 6.52
CA LYS A 223 20.63 8.50 7.84
C LYS A 223 19.97 9.35 8.92
N GLU A 224 20.14 10.66 8.87
CA GLU A 224 19.50 11.56 9.82
C GLU A 224 17.99 11.58 9.66
N TYR A 225 17.46 11.55 8.43
CA TYR A 225 16.04 11.33 8.20
C TYR A 225 15.56 10.02 8.84
N GLU A 226 16.23 8.90 8.57
CA GLU A 226 15.83 7.57 9.07
C GLU A 226 15.88 7.50 10.61
N ASN A 227 16.90 8.09 11.25
CA ASN A 227 17.02 8.18 12.71
C ASN A 227 15.90 9.00 13.36
N ASN A 228 15.19 9.82 12.57
CA ASN A 228 14.07 10.65 13.01
C ASN A 228 12.71 10.15 12.51
N GLY A 229 12.62 8.89 12.05
CA GLY A 229 11.36 8.29 11.63
C GLY A 229 10.92 8.67 10.22
N ILE A 230 11.84 9.19 9.40
CA ILE A 230 11.63 9.50 7.99
C ILE A 230 12.36 8.44 7.16
N PHE A 231 11.64 7.38 6.78
CA PHE A 231 12.20 6.18 6.18
C PHE A 231 12.01 6.11 4.67
N ARG A 232 13.07 5.66 3.98
CA ARG A 232 13.04 5.43 2.54
C ARG A 232 11.98 4.38 2.18
N GLY A 233 11.16 4.71 1.19
CA GLY A 233 10.08 3.82 0.73
C GLY A 233 8.82 3.85 1.60
N GLU A 234 8.80 4.66 2.66
CA GLU A 234 7.62 4.98 3.44
C GLU A 234 7.23 6.45 3.23
N ASN A 235 7.84 7.37 3.97
CA ASN A 235 7.63 8.82 3.90
C ASN A 235 8.85 9.57 3.36
N LEU A 236 9.84 8.87 2.80
CA LEU A 236 10.98 9.45 2.09
C LEU A 236 11.18 8.82 0.71
N ILE A 237 11.12 9.65 -0.33
CA ILE A 237 11.50 9.32 -1.70
C ILE A 237 12.91 9.87 -1.92
N VAL A 238 13.82 9.03 -2.40
CA VAL A 238 15.19 9.46 -2.74
C VAL A 238 15.48 9.12 -4.18
N THR A 239 15.99 10.10 -4.91
CA THR A 239 16.47 9.96 -6.29
C THR A 239 17.92 10.38 -6.38
N PHE A 240 18.63 9.86 -7.37
CA PHE A 240 20.07 10.01 -7.54
C PHE A 240 20.38 10.29 -9.00
N GLU A 241 21.35 11.16 -9.25
CA GLU A 241 21.97 11.35 -10.56
C GLU A 241 23.49 11.43 -10.43
N SER A 242 24.12 11.16 -11.56
CA SER A 242 25.55 11.22 -11.80
C SER A 242 25.76 11.76 -13.23
N SER A 243 26.98 12.16 -13.58
CA SER A 243 27.35 12.58 -14.93
C SER A 243 27.01 11.52 -15.98
N ASP A 244 27.04 10.24 -15.62
CA ASP A 244 26.79 9.11 -16.51
C ASP A 244 25.37 8.56 -16.39
N SER A 245 24.64 8.94 -15.34
CA SER A 245 23.28 8.47 -15.08
C SER A 245 22.36 9.63 -14.74
N VAL A 246 21.69 10.15 -15.76
CA VAL A 246 20.72 11.25 -15.66
C VAL A 246 19.35 10.78 -15.16
N LEU A 247 18.52 11.74 -14.73
CA LEU A 247 17.18 11.53 -14.21
C LEU A 247 16.27 11.01 -15.31
N ASP A 248 15.78 9.79 -15.12
CA ASP A 248 14.76 9.21 -15.97
C ASP A 248 13.37 9.78 -15.59
N ILE A 249 12.75 10.49 -16.52
CA ILE A 249 11.41 11.08 -16.38
C ILE A 249 10.35 9.99 -16.16
N GLU A 250 10.45 8.86 -16.87
CA GLU A 250 9.52 7.75 -16.66
C GLU A 250 9.69 7.14 -15.26
N TRP A 251 10.91 7.15 -14.74
CA TRP A 251 11.17 6.71 -13.38
C TRP A 251 10.54 7.64 -12.34
N VAL A 252 10.66 8.96 -12.51
CA VAL A 252 9.98 9.95 -11.66
C VAL A 252 8.46 9.74 -11.67
N ASP A 253 7.87 9.53 -12.85
CA ASP A 253 6.45 9.22 -13.01
C ASP A 253 6.04 7.96 -12.22
N LYS A 254 6.82 6.88 -12.36
CA LYS A 254 6.62 5.62 -11.62
C LYS A 254 6.69 5.83 -10.11
N LEU A 255 7.63 6.65 -9.62
CA LEU A 255 7.75 6.98 -8.19
C LEU A 255 6.53 7.74 -7.67
N ILE A 256 6.05 8.75 -8.39
CA ILE A 256 4.85 9.52 -8.01
C ILE A 256 3.63 8.60 -7.93
N ARG A 257 3.41 7.77 -8.95
CA ARG A 257 2.31 6.80 -8.97
C ARG A 257 2.37 5.83 -7.79
N LYS A 258 3.57 5.33 -7.48
CA LYS A 258 3.80 4.33 -6.44
C LYS A 258 3.65 4.91 -5.03
N TYR A 259 4.29 6.04 -4.74
CA TYR A 259 4.42 6.56 -3.37
C TYR A 259 3.42 7.65 -3.02
N ILE A 260 2.92 8.40 -4.00
CA ILE A 260 2.05 9.58 -3.75
C ILE A 260 0.60 9.29 -4.15
N LEU A 261 0.39 8.71 -5.33
CA LEU A 261 -0.95 8.49 -5.90
C LEU A 261 -1.58 7.14 -5.54
N SER A 262 -0.87 6.26 -4.85
CA SER A 262 -1.42 4.98 -4.39
C SER A 262 -1.78 5.06 -2.90
N PRO A 263 -2.98 4.60 -2.47
CA PRO A 263 -3.41 4.65 -1.08
C PRO A 263 -2.59 3.68 -0.22
N SER A 264 -1.48 4.16 0.33
CA SER A 264 -0.72 3.50 1.39
C SER A 264 -1.46 3.62 2.72
N VAL A 265 -2.48 2.79 2.90
CA VAL A 265 -3.08 2.52 4.23
C VAL A 265 -2.31 1.40 4.92
#